data_AF-A0A9E0NJ63-F1
#
_entry.id   AF-A0A9E0NJ63-F1
#
_cell.length_a   1.000
_cell.length_b   1.000
_cell.length_c   1.000
_cell.angle_alpha   90.00
_cell.angle_beta   90.00
_cell.angle_gamma   90.00
#
_symmetry.space_group_name_H-M   'P 1'
#
loop_
_entity.id
_entity.type
_entity.pdbx_description
1 polymer ?
#
loop_
_entity_poly.entity_id
_entity_poly.type
_entity_poly.pdbx_seq_one_letter_code
_entity_poly.pdbx_strand_id
1 'polypeptide(L)'
;MSLRAYQQTAARAETSRETEYRLFGQVTRALMEAAKLDPSDLRGRADALDWNRRMWSAFATDCGAPENGLPESLRASIISLAIWVGKHTSLAIRGQEDIQDLIE
;
A
#
# COMPACT_ATOMS: atom_id res chain seq x y z
N MET A 1 29.27 17.12 4.04
CA MET A 1 27.83 17.40 3.86
C MET A 1 27.09 16.09 3.99
N SER A 2 26.18 15.96 4.97
CA SER A 2 25.63 14.69 5.40
C SER A 2 24.63 14.12 4.38
N LEU A 3 24.65 12.79 4.19
CA LEU A 3 23.72 12.04 3.35
C LEU A 3 22.24 12.40 3.62
N ARG A 4 21.95 12.77 4.88
CA ARG A 4 20.64 13.24 5.36
C ARG A 4 20.16 14.53 4.70
N ALA A 5 21.07 15.48 4.44
CA ALA A 5 20.71 16.72 3.76
C ALA A 5 20.35 16.46 2.29
N TYR A 6 21.08 15.55 1.62
CA TYR A 6 20.79 15.15 0.25
C TYR A 6 19.44 14.39 0.15
N GLN A 7 19.15 13.49 1.09
CA GLN A 7 17.86 12.79 1.18
C GLN A 7 16.70 13.77 1.42
N GLN A 8 16.88 14.79 2.26
CA GLN A 8 15.86 15.83 2.49
C GLN A 8 15.65 16.74 1.28
N THR A 9 16.70 17.02 0.50
CA THR A 9 16.58 17.83 -0.72
C THR A 9 15.96 17.04 -1.87
N ALA A 10 16.31 15.76 -2.03
CA ALA A 10 15.70 14.88 -3.03
C ALA A 10 14.18 14.67 -2.77
N ALA A 11 13.77 14.50 -1.52
CA ALA A 11 12.36 14.41 -1.14
C ALA A 11 11.55 15.70 -1.41
N ARG A 12 12.21 16.86 -1.55
CA ARG A 12 11.57 18.14 -1.94
C ARG A 12 11.44 18.34 -3.45
N ALA A 13 12.11 17.51 -4.25
CA ALA A 13 12.06 17.53 -5.71
C ALA A 13 11.21 16.40 -6.30
N GLU A 14 10.72 15.47 -5.47
CA GLU A 14 9.82 14.40 -5.92
C GLU A 14 8.46 14.98 -6.36
N THR A 15 8.05 14.60 -7.56
CA THR A 15 6.67 14.77 -8.02
C THR A 15 5.72 13.88 -7.21
N SER A 16 4.42 14.21 -7.17
CA SER A 16 3.42 13.39 -6.48
C SER A 16 3.45 11.92 -6.93
N ARG A 17 3.70 11.70 -8.24
CA ARG A 17 3.82 10.36 -8.84
C ARG A 17 5.04 9.58 -8.33
N GLU A 18 6.18 10.23 -8.16
CA GLU A 18 7.38 9.58 -7.61
C GLU A 18 7.19 9.22 -6.13
N THR A 19 6.49 10.08 -5.38
CA THR A 19 6.12 9.80 -3.99
C THR A 19 5.21 8.58 -3.89
N GLU A 20 4.17 8.51 -4.72
CA GLU A 20 3.27 7.35 -4.80
C GLU A 20 4.03 6.07 -5.19
N TYR A 21 4.88 6.13 -6.21
CA TYR A 21 5.68 4.99 -6.66
C TYR A 21 6.61 4.47 -5.54
N ARG A 22 7.28 5.39 -4.82
CA ARG A 22 8.13 5.05 -3.68
C ARG A 22 7.31 4.42 -2.55
N LEU A 23 6.12 4.94 -2.25
CA LEU A 23 5.23 4.36 -1.26
C LEU A 23 4.82 2.92 -1.63
N PHE A 24 4.42 2.69 -2.87
CA PHE A 24 4.13 1.33 -3.37
C PHE A 24 5.31 0.40 -3.16
N GLY A 25 6.51 0.79 -3.62
CA GLY A 25 7.72 -0.03 -3.48
C GLY A 25 8.04 -0.38 -2.02
N GLN A 26 7.87 0.57 -1.09
CA GLN A 26 8.10 0.32 0.33
C GLN A 26 7.06 -0.63 0.93
N VAL A 27 5.78 -0.45 0.61
CA VAL A 27 4.71 -1.33 1.12
C VAL A 27 4.84 -2.74 0.55
N THR A 28 5.03 -2.87 -0.77
CA THR A 28 5.22 -4.18 -1.41
C THR A 28 6.43 -4.89 -0.80
N ARG A 29 7.54 -4.19 -0.55
CA ARG A 29 8.70 -4.80 0.13
C ARG A 29 8.35 -5.27 1.54
N ALA A 30 7.59 -4.49 2.31
CA ALA A 30 7.15 -4.89 3.64
C ALA A 30 6.25 -6.14 3.60
N LEU A 31 5.31 -6.20 2.64
CA LEU A 31 4.49 -7.40 2.41
C LEU A 31 5.35 -8.62 2.06
N MET A 32 6.33 -8.47 1.15
CA MET A 32 7.23 -9.56 0.78
C MET A 32 8.06 -10.08 1.97
N GLU A 33 8.52 -9.21 2.87
CA GLU A 33 9.21 -9.67 4.09
C GLU A 33 8.25 -10.36 5.05
N ALA A 34 7.04 -9.81 5.25
CA ALA A 34 6.00 -10.44 6.07
C ALA A 34 5.56 -11.80 5.49
N ALA A 35 5.59 -11.97 4.17
CA ALA A 35 5.23 -13.20 3.50
C ALA A 35 6.23 -14.34 3.68
N LYS A 36 7.45 -14.06 4.15
CA LYS A 36 8.44 -15.07 4.53
C LYS A 36 8.23 -15.62 5.94
N LEU A 37 7.42 -14.94 6.76
CA LEU A 37 7.12 -15.37 8.11
C LEU A 37 6.11 -16.51 8.10
N ASP A 38 6.10 -17.30 9.17
CA ASP A 38 5.10 -18.34 9.34
C ASP A 38 3.68 -17.74 9.30
N PRO A 39 2.70 -18.38 8.64
CA PRO A 39 1.34 -17.86 8.59
C PRO A 39 0.71 -17.59 9.97
N SER A 40 1.14 -18.32 11.01
CA SER A 40 0.70 -18.14 12.39
C SER A 40 1.37 -16.97 13.12
N ASP A 41 2.45 -16.40 12.59
CA ASP A 41 3.10 -15.19 13.14
C ASP A 41 2.34 -13.92 12.73
N LEU A 42 1.14 -13.77 13.27
CA LEU A 42 0.32 -12.59 13.03
C LEU A 42 1.00 -11.31 13.53
N ARG A 43 1.81 -11.39 14.59
CA ARG A 43 2.50 -10.22 15.15
C ARG A 43 3.51 -9.67 14.14
N GLY A 44 4.31 -10.53 13.51
CA GLY A 44 5.28 -10.12 12.51
C GLY A 44 4.65 -9.69 11.18
N ARG A 45 3.41 -10.13 10.90
CA ARG A 45 2.71 -9.84 9.63
C ARG A 45 1.75 -8.65 9.70
N ALA A 46 1.21 -8.34 10.88
CA ALA A 46 0.14 -7.36 11.06
C ALA A 46 0.50 -5.95 10.57
N ASP A 47 1.72 -5.48 10.82
CA ASP A 47 2.13 -4.12 10.46
C ASP A 47 2.16 -3.91 8.94
N ALA A 48 2.70 -4.88 8.19
CA ALA A 48 2.75 -4.82 6.73
C ALA A 48 1.34 -4.89 6.11
N LEU A 49 0.50 -5.78 6.64
CA LEU A 49 -0.90 -5.94 6.23
C LEU A 49 -1.72 -4.67 6.49
N ASP A 50 -1.61 -4.07 7.68
CA ASP A 50 -2.30 -2.83 8.01
C ASP A 50 -1.81 -1.66 7.15
N TRP A 51 -0.49 -1.56 6.92
CA TRP A 51 0.06 -0.50 6.09
C TRP A 51 -0.45 -0.57 4.65
N ASN A 52 -0.49 -1.77 4.06
CA ASN A 52 -1.07 -1.99 2.74
C ASN A 52 -2.54 -1.57 2.68
N ARG A 53 -3.35 -2.02 3.64
CA ARG A 53 -4.76 -1.65 3.73
C ARG A 53 -4.96 -0.13 3.85
N ARG A 54 -4.14 0.55 4.66
CA ARG A 54 -4.23 2.01 4.85
C ARG A 54 -3.84 2.79 3.59
N MET A 55 -2.81 2.34 2.88
CA MET A 55 -2.39 2.94 1.61
C MET A 55 -3.52 2.85 0.57
N TRP A 56 -4.08 1.67 0.36
CA TRP A 56 -5.22 1.49 -0.56
C TRP A 56 -6.48 2.26 -0.13
N SER A 57 -6.76 2.32 1.17
CA SER A 57 -7.88 3.13 1.68
C SER A 57 -7.69 4.62 1.38
N ALA A 58 -6.47 5.15 1.51
CA ALA A 58 -6.20 6.55 1.20
C ALA A 58 -6.41 6.85 -0.29
N PHE A 59 -5.95 5.96 -1.18
CA PHE A 59 -6.18 6.09 -2.62
C PHE A 59 -7.66 6.00 -3.00
N ALA A 60 -8.42 5.12 -2.35
CA ALA A 60 -9.86 5.04 -2.58
C ALA A 60 -10.59 6.30 -2.11
N THR A 61 -10.19 6.88 -0.96
CA THR A 61 -10.74 8.15 -0.47
C THR A 61 -10.46 9.28 -1.45
N ASP A 62 -9.21 9.40 -1.93
CA ASP A 62 -8.83 10.42 -2.90
C ASP A 62 -9.56 10.24 -4.24
N CYS A 63 -9.64 9.00 -4.75
CA CYS A 63 -10.42 8.68 -5.94
C CYS A 63 -11.93 8.86 -5.75
N GLY A 64 -12.44 8.90 -4.52
CA GLY A 64 -13.83 9.20 -4.22
C GLY A 64 -14.16 10.70 -4.30
N ALA A 65 -13.15 11.57 -4.22
CA ALA A 65 -13.34 13.01 -4.16
C ALA A 65 -13.77 13.59 -5.53
N PRO A 66 -14.74 14.53 -5.58
CA PRO A 66 -15.17 15.18 -6.81
C PRO A 66 -14.04 15.90 -7.56
N GLU A 67 -13.05 16.41 -6.83
CA GLU A 67 -11.89 17.14 -7.34
C GLU A 67 -10.79 16.24 -7.94
N ASN A 68 -10.92 14.91 -7.83
CA ASN A 68 -9.92 13.99 -8.38
C ASN A 68 -9.91 14.05 -9.92
N GLY A 69 -8.74 14.38 -10.48
CA GLY A 69 -8.57 14.61 -11.91
C GLY A 69 -8.42 13.35 -12.78
N LEU A 70 -8.51 12.15 -12.21
CA LEU A 70 -8.42 10.90 -12.97
C LEU A 70 -9.74 10.58 -13.70
N PRO A 71 -9.68 9.84 -14.83
CA PRO A 71 -10.88 9.33 -15.50
C PRO A 71 -11.75 8.50 -14.54
N GLU A 72 -13.07 8.63 -14.65
CA GLU A 72 -14.04 7.94 -13.78
C GLU A 72 -13.82 6.43 -13.73
N SER A 73 -13.55 5.80 -14.88
CA SER A 73 -13.27 4.37 -14.97
C SER A 73 -12.03 3.96 -14.17
N LEU A 74 -10.97 4.76 -14.22
CA LEU A 74 -9.75 4.49 -13.46
C LEU A 74 -9.96 4.66 -11.96
N ARG A 75 -10.69 5.71 -11.56
CA ARG A 75 -11.09 5.92 -10.15
C ARG A 75 -11.89 4.73 -9.62
N ALA A 76 -12.87 4.26 -10.40
CA ALA A 76 -13.68 3.09 -10.06
C ALA A 76 -12.84 1.82 -9.92
N SER A 77 -11.85 1.60 -10.81
CA SER A 77 -10.92 0.47 -10.69
C SER A 77 -10.07 0.55 -9.42
N ILE A 78 -9.52 1.73 -9.08
CA ILE A 78 -8.72 1.92 -7.85
C ILE A 78 -9.55 1.67 -6.60
N ILE A 79 -10.78 2.21 -6.55
CA ILE A 79 -11.71 1.98 -5.43
C ILE A 79 -12.05 0.49 -5.30
N SER A 80 -12.30 -0.19 -6.42
CA SER A 80 -12.63 -1.62 -6.43
C SER A 80 -11.46 -2.47 -5.91
N LEU A 81 -10.23 -2.15 -6.32
CA LEU A 81 -9.01 -2.79 -5.80
C LEU A 81 -8.85 -2.56 -4.30
N ALA A 82 -9.06 -1.33 -3.82
CA ALA A 82 -8.97 -1.03 -2.39
C ALA A 82 -9.98 -1.83 -1.54
N ILE A 83 -11.21 -2.00 -2.04
CA ILE A 83 -12.23 -2.84 -1.39
C ILE A 83 -11.76 -4.30 -1.32
N TRP A 84 -11.26 -4.82 -2.45
CA TRP A 84 -10.74 -6.19 -2.50
C TRP A 84 -9.56 -6.38 -1.55
N VAL A 85 -8.56 -5.49 -1.56
CA VAL A 85 -7.41 -5.52 -0.66
C VAL A 85 -7.85 -5.47 0.81
N GLY A 86 -8.80 -4.60 1.17
CA GLY A 86 -9.31 -4.49 2.53
C GLY A 86 -9.97 -5.79 3.01
N LYS A 87 -10.77 -6.43 2.14
CA LYS A 87 -11.38 -7.74 2.41
C LYS A 87 -10.31 -8.82 2.54
N HIS A 88 -9.41 -8.93 1.58
CA HIS A 88 -8.37 -9.96 1.53
C HIS A 88 -7.41 -9.86 2.71
N THR A 89 -6.96 -8.65 3.04
CA THR A 89 -6.16 -8.38 4.24
C THR A 89 -6.85 -8.87 5.51
N SER A 90 -8.17 -8.66 5.63
CA SER A 90 -8.93 -9.10 6.81
C SER A 90 -9.01 -10.63 6.90
N LEU A 91 -9.04 -11.32 5.76
CA LEU A 91 -9.00 -12.79 5.71
C LEU A 91 -7.59 -13.34 5.99
N ALA A 92 -6.55 -12.71 5.45
CA ALA A 92 -5.16 -13.06 5.71
C ALA A 92 -4.79 -12.91 7.20
N ILE A 93 -5.27 -11.86 7.87
CA ILE A 93 -5.10 -11.68 9.34
C ILE A 93 -5.78 -12.82 10.12
N ARG A 94 -6.88 -13.38 9.60
CA ARG A 94 -7.58 -14.53 10.21
C ARG A 94 -6.95 -15.88 9.84
N GLY A 95 -5.89 -15.88 9.02
CA GLY A 95 -5.27 -17.09 8.48
C GLY A 95 -6.16 -17.83 7.46
N GLN A 96 -7.09 -17.14 6.82
CA GLN A 96 -8.05 -17.73 5.87
C GLN A 96 -7.64 -17.57 4.41
N GLU A 97 -6.71 -16.65 4.12
CA GLU A 97 -6.18 -16.37 2.78
C GLU A 97 -4.67 -16.11 2.87
N ASP A 98 -3.98 -16.21 1.74
CA ASP A 98 -2.54 -15.97 1.67
C ASP A 98 -2.23 -14.47 1.52
N ILE A 99 -1.13 -14.03 2.16
CA ILE A 99 -0.56 -12.70 1.94
C ILE A 99 0.07 -12.58 0.55
N GLN A 100 0.45 -13.70 -0.09
CA GLN A 100 1.03 -13.69 -1.44
C GLN A 100 0.10 -13.04 -2.47
N ASP A 101 -1.21 -13.23 -2.36
CA ASP A 101 -2.18 -12.61 -3.29
C ASP A 101 -2.20 -11.08 -3.19
N LEU A 102 -1.66 -10.47 -2.13
CA LEU A 102 -1.51 -9.01 -2.01
C LEU A 102 -0.25 -8.48 -2.70
N ILE A 103 0.57 -9.38 -3.26
CA ILE A 103 1.88 -9.08 -3.87
C ILE A 103 1.84 -9.36 -5.37
N GLU A 104 1.24 -10.49 -5.78
CA GLU A 104 1.11 -10.96 -7.17
C GLU A 104 -0.18 -10.46 -7.85
#